data_AF-A0A822XXX5-F1
#
_entry.id   AF-A0A822XXX5-F1
#
_cell.length_a   1.000
_cell.length_b   1.000
_cell.length_c   1.000
_cell.angle_alpha   90.00
_cell.angle_beta   90.00
_cell.angle_gamma   90.00
#
_symmetry.space_group_name_H-M   'P 1'
#
loop_
_entity.id
_entity.type
_entity.pdbx_description
1 polymer ?
#
loop_
_entity_poly.entity_id
_entity_poly.type
_entity_poly.pdbx_seq_one_letter_code
_entity_poly.pdbx_strand_id
1 'polypeptide(L)' 'MVVTTPTSLQVGVAAFHLRSASLHLSQFIETSSTYQNTKTLLHFYDPKVIIAPLSKQATSGWHGWSSRAGG' A
#
# COMPACT_ATOMS: atom_id res chain seq x y z
N MET A 1 -0.87 -5.29 9.23
CA MET A 1 -0.54 -4.37 8.12
C MET A 1 -1.00 -5.02 6.83
N VAL A 2 -1.87 -4.36 6.06
CA VAL A 2 -2.25 -4.81 4.72
C VAL A 2 -1.43 -4.00 3.71
N VAL A 3 -0.63 -4.68 2.88
CA VAL A 3 0.14 -4.05 1.80
C VAL A 3 -0.51 -4.45 0.48
N THR A 4 -0.84 -3.50 -0.38
CA THR A 4 -1.32 -3.81 -1.74
C THR A 4 -0.51 -3.03 -2.75
N THR A 5 0.00 -3.67 -3.81
CA THR A 5 -0.12 -3.13 -5.18
C THR A 5 0.25 -4.11 -6.30
N PRO A 6 -0.39 -3.98 -7.48
CA PRO A 6 -0.06 -4.70 -8.71
C PRO A 6 0.72 -3.88 -9.76
N THR A 7 1.12 -2.63 -9.51
CA THR A 7 1.88 -1.81 -10.49
C THR A 7 3.14 -1.22 -9.84
N SER A 8 4.26 -1.29 -10.55
CA SER A 8 5.58 -1.57 -9.94
C SER A 8 6.23 -0.47 -9.11
N LEU A 9 5.55 0.62 -8.72
CA LEU A 9 6.11 1.57 -7.76
C LEU A 9 5.07 2.20 -6.82
N GLN A 10 3.77 2.22 -7.13
CA GLN A 10 2.81 2.72 -6.13
C GLN A 10 2.62 1.64 -5.06
N VAL A 11 2.55 2.00 -3.78
CA VAL A 11 2.32 1.07 -2.67
C VAL A 11 1.25 1.67 -1.75
N GLY A 12 0.22 0.88 -1.46
CA GLY A 12 -0.80 1.20 -0.46
C GLY A 12 -0.57 0.39 0.82
N VAL A 13 -0.65 1.05 1.97
CA VAL A 13 -0.49 0.44 3.30
C VAL A 13 -1.62 0.85 4.23
N ALA A 14 -2.23 -0.14 4.86
CA ALA A 14 -3.14 0.04 5.99
C ALA A 14 -2.56 -0.63 7.25
N ALA A 15 -2.41 0.14 8.32
CA ALA A 15 -1.97 -0.33 9.62
C ALA A 15 -3.05 -0.08 10.68
N PHE A 16 -3.41 -1.13 11.43
CA PHE A 16 -4.39 -1.04 12.51
C PHE A 16 -3.73 -1.41 13.83
N HIS A 17 -3.75 -0.49 14.80
CA HIS A 17 -3.16 -0.69 16.10
C HIS A 17 -4.26 -1.01 17.14
N LEU A 18 -4.33 -2.28 17.56
CA LEU A 18 -5.42 -2.81 18.38
C LEU A 18 -5.58 -2.10 19.73
N ARG A 19 -4.47 -1.73 20.38
CA ARG A 19 -4.52 -1.12 21.72
C ARG A 19 -5.08 0.31 21.69
N SER A 20 -4.81 1.07 20.62
CA SER A 20 -5.34 2.44 20.46
C SER A 20 -6.61 2.48 19.63
N ALA A 21 -7.02 1.36 19.04
CA ALA A 21 -8.07 1.28 18.03
C ALA A 21 -7.87 2.28 16.87
N SER A 22 -6.62 2.57 16.48
CA SER A 22 -6.32 3.52 15.41
C SER A 22 -6.03 2.85 14.07
N LEU A 23 -6.58 3.41 13.00
CA LEU A 23 -6.34 3.00 11.62
C LEU A 23 -5.50 4.07 10.90
N HIS A 24 -4.34 3.68 10.41
CA HIS A 24 -3.44 4.51 9.63
C HIS A 24 -3.46 4.03 8.18
N LEU A 25 -3.83 4.94 7.26
CA LEU A 25 -3.83 4.69 5.82
C LEU A 25 -2.74 5.53 5.18
N SER A 26 -1.92 4.92 4.33
CA SER A 26 -0.86 5.60 3.61
C SER A 26 -0.71 5.04 2.20
N GLN A 27 -0.37 5.92 1.27
CA GLN A 27 -0.09 5.59 -0.12
C GLN A 27 1.15 6.37 -0.54
N PHE A 28 2.13 5.69 -1.11
CA PHE A 28 3.37 6.31 -1.55
C PHE A 28 3.90 5.66 -2.82
N ILE A 29 4.81 6.37 -3.49
CA ILE A 29 5.59 5.81 -4.58
C ILE A 29 6.88 5.26 -3.97
N GLU A 30 7.09 3.98 -4.12
CA GLU A 30 8.33 3.30 -3.89
C GLU A 30 9.32 3.71 -4.99
N THR A 31 10.46 4.25 -4.61
CA THR A 31 11.48 4.73 -5.55
C THR A 31 12.62 3.72 -5.75
N SER A 32 12.62 2.64 -4.97
CA SER A 32 13.62 1.58 -5.01
C SER A 32 12.97 0.22 -5.28
N SER A 33 13.57 -0.56 -6.17
CA SER A 33 13.20 -1.97 -6.39
C SER A 33 13.35 -2.85 -5.13
N THR A 34 14.06 -2.37 -4.11
CA THR A 34 14.22 -3.06 -2.82
C THR A 34 13.17 -2.68 -1.77
N TYR A 35 12.18 -1.87 -2.15
CA TYR A 35 11.05 -1.47 -1.31
C TYR A 35 11.44 -0.77 0.01
N GLN A 36 12.38 0.17 -0.05
CA GLN A 36 12.94 0.80 1.15
C GLN A 36 11.91 1.64 1.93
N ASN A 37 11.02 2.36 1.24
CA ASN A 37 9.98 3.14 1.92
C ASN A 37 9.02 2.21 2.68
N THR A 38 8.67 1.09 2.05
CA THR A 38 7.87 0.04 2.67
C THR A 38 8.56 -0.57 3.91
N LYS A 39 9.86 -0.85 3.84
CA LYS A 39 10.66 -1.35 4.98
C LYS A 39 10.69 -0.36 6.14
N THR A 40 10.90 0.92 5.85
CA THR A 40 10.87 1.98 6.88
C THR A 40 9.53 2.02 7.61
N LEU A 41 8.40 1.91 6.89
CA LEU A 41 7.08 1.86 7.52
C LEU A 41 6.87 0.58 8.35
N LEU A 42 7.37 -0.57 7.88
CA LEU A 42 7.32 -1.81 8.65
C LEU A 42 8.09 -1.67 9.97
N HIS A 43 9.27 -1.05 9.96
CA HIS A 43 10.02 -0.77 11.17
C HIS A 43 9.29 0.22 12.10
N PHE A 44 8.66 1.25 11.55
CA PHE A 44 7.92 2.24 12.34
C PHE A 44 6.71 1.64 13.05
N TYR A 45 5.91 0.82 12.35
CA TYR A 45 4.69 0.23 12.91
C TYR A 45 4.91 -1.04 13.73
N ASP A 46 6.09 -1.68 13.61
CA ASP A 46 6.44 -2.97 14.22
C ASP A 46 5.26 -3.97 14.25
N PRO A 47 4.70 -4.31 13.07
CA PRO A 47 3.43 -5.02 13.02
C PRO A 47 3.60 -6.47 13.47
N LYS A 48 2.76 -6.92 14.41
CA LYS A 48 2.67 -8.34 14.79
C LYS A 48 2.20 -9.27 13.66
N VAL A 49 1.42 -8.74 12.72
CA VAL A 49 0.85 -9.49 11.60
C VAL A 49 0.90 -8.65 10.32
N ILE A 50 1.44 -9.23 9.25
CA ILE A 50 1.46 -8.66 7.91
C ILE A 50 0.56 -9.51 7.00
N ILE A 51 -0.29 -8.86 6.25
CA ILE A 51 -1.19 -9.43 5.26
C ILE A 51 -0.79 -8.81 3.93
N ALA A 52 -0.38 -9.62 2.98
CA ALA A 52 -0.06 -9.20 1.63
C ALA A 52 -0.86 -10.09 0.64
N PRO A 53 -1.34 -9.53 -0.47
CA PRO A 53 -1.97 -10.32 -1.52
C PRO A 53 -0.93 -11.31 -2.06
N LEU A 54 -1.36 -12.56 -2.24
CA LEU A 54 -0.61 -13.56 -3.00
C LEU A 54 -0.39 -12.98 -4.40
N SER A 55 0.86 -12.82 -4.80
CA SER A 55 1.25 -12.17 -6.05
C SER A 55 0.66 -12.91 -7.26
N LYS A 56 -0.50 -12.47 -7.76
CA LYS A 56 -0.79 -12.56 -9.19
C LYS A 56 -0.01 -11.43 -9.84
N GLN A 57 1.08 -11.78 -10.51
CA GLN A 57 1.81 -10.91 -11.42
C GLN A 57 0.78 -10.13 -12.25
N ALA A 58 0.57 -8.86 -11.94
CA ALA A 58 -0.49 -8.10 -12.58
C ALA A 58 0.00 -7.70 -13.96
N THR A 59 -0.62 -8.34 -14.94
CA THR A 59 -0.60 -7.96 -16.33
C THR A 59 -0.92 -6.47 -16.44
N SER A 60 0.01 -5.76 -17.07
CA SER A 60 -0.08 -4.38 -17.52
C SER A 60 -1.48 -3.99 -17.98
N GLY A 61 -2.02 -2.91 -17.40
CA GLY A 61 -3.14 -2.17 -17.97
C GLY A 61 -4.30 -1.97 -17.01
N TRP A 62 -4.29 -0.86 -16.26
CA TRP A 62 -5.54 -0.18 -15.97
C TRP A 62 -5.38 1.31 -16.29
N HIS A 63 -6.12 1.71 -17.32
CA HIS A 63 -6.25 3.06 -17.83
C HIS A 63 -7.37 3.80 -17.08
N GLY A 64 -7.20 5.10 -16.90
CA GLY A 64 -8.34 6.03 -16.91
C GLY A 64 -8.81 6.55 -15.56
N TRP A 65 -8.16 7.61 -15.11
CA TRP A 65 -8.85 8.71 -14.42
C TRP A 65 -9.79 9.40 -15.44
N SER A 66 -11.06 9.61 -15.09
CA SER A 66 -11.89 10.64 -15.74
C SER A 66 -12.83 11.33 -14.74
N SER A 67 -12.46 12.58 -14.44
CA SER A 67 -13.27 13.81 -14.47
C SER A 67 -14.67 13.87 -13.82
N ARG A 68 -14.74 14.63 -12.71
CA ARG A 68 -15.76 15.67 -12.39
C ARG A 68 -17.19 15.45 -12.93
N ALA A 69 -18.12 15.08 -12.06
CA ALA A 69 -19.57 15.24 -12.29
C ALA A 69 -20.06 16.54 -11.64
N GLY A 70 -20.35 17.54 -12.47
CA GLY A 70 -21.24 18.64 -12.16
C GLY A 70 -22.37 18.61 -13.19
N GLY A 71 -23.60 18.55 -12.70
CA GLY A 71 -24.85 18.61 -13.44
C GLY A 71 -25.96 18.95 -12.46
#